data_AF-A0A1J8QZ41-F1
#
_entry.id   AF-A0A1J8QZ41-F1
#
_cell.length_a   1.000
_cell.length_b   1.000
_cell.length_c   1.000
_cell.angle_alpha   90.00
_cell.angle_beta   90.00
_cell.angle_gamma   90.00
#
_symmetry.space_group_name_H-M   'P 1'
#
loop_
_entity.id
_entity.type
_entity.pdbx_description
1 polymer ?
#
loop_
_entity_poly.entity_id
_entity_poly.type
_entity_poly.pdbx_seq_one_letter_code
_entity_poly.pdbx_strand_id
1 'polypeptide(L)'
;MEGIGGLHGWQWIFCLEGIATILVACLSFFFMHDYPETAKFLTEPERVHVINMLKQDANDLATHYHIRFVLQAMGDYKTYIQVLIYMGLLVPVYAIALFTPTIINELGYSATSAQLLSIPPFVAGCIATVLVGIYSDKCNLRGPFIIGGTFVSMLLSAYIQPSRLILLGQARMQEAT
;
A
#
# COMPACT_ATOMS: atom_id res chain seq x y z
N MET A 1 7.33 27.54 5.76
CA MET A 1 6.39 28.61 6.12
C MET A 1 6.32 28.72 7.64
N GLU A 2 7.42 29.13 8.28
CA GLU A 2 7.46 29.26 9.73
C GLU A 2 7.13 30.71 10.11
N GLY A 3 6.15 30.92 10.99
CA GLY A 3 5.74 32.25 11.45
C GLY A 3 4.76 32.99 10.53
N ILE A 4 4.40 32.45 9.37
CA ILE A 4 3.35 33.02 8.51
C ILE A 4 1.99 32.77 9.17
N GLY A 5 1.27 33.84 9.53
CA GLY A 5 -0.04 33.76 10.19
C GLY A 5 0.00 33.33 11.66
N GLY A 6 1.17 33.38 12.32
CA GLY A 6 1.35 32.91 13.70
C GLY A 6 1.37 31.38 13.87
N LEU A 7 1.43 30.65 12.76
CA LEU A 7 1.43 29.19 12.74
C LEU A 7 2.85 28.64 12.53
N HIS A 8 3.14 27.51 13.18
CA HIS A 8 4.37 26.77 12.97
C HIS A 8 4.36 26.07 11.61
N GLY A 9 5.55 25.81 11.05
CA GLY A 9 5.68 25.17 9.74
C GLY A 9 4.98 23.82 9.62
N TRP A 10 4.88 23.04 10.71
CA TRP A 10 4.18 21.76 10.73
C TRP A 10 2.65 21.91 10.60
N GLN A 11 2.06 23.00 11.10
CA GLN A 11 0.61 23.25 11.00
C GLN A 11 0.22 23.56 9.56
N TRP A 12 1.08 24.30 8.84
CA TRP A 12 0.89 24.59 7.42
C TRP A 12 0.92 23.34 6.54
N ILE A 13 1.71 22.32 6.90
CA ILE A 13 1.72 21.03 6.18
C ILE A 13 0.33 20.39 6.25
N PHE A 14 -0.23 20.27 7.47
CA PHE A 14 -1.57 19.72 7.66
C PHE A 14 -2.66 20.55 6.98
N CYS A 15 -2.58 21.88 7.04
CA CYS A 15 -3.57 22.75 6.38
C CYS A 15 -3.54 22.58 4.85
N LEU A 16 -2.36 22.57 4.23
CA LEU A 16 -2.22 22.42 2.78
C LEU A 16 -2.68 21.03 2.31
N GLU A 17 -2.29 19.97 3.03
CA GLU A 17 -2.72 18.60 2.73
C GLU A 17 -4.22 18.41 2.95
N GLY A 18 -4.78 19.00 4.01
CA GLY A 18 -6.22 19.03 4.28
C GLY A 18 -7.02 19.74 3.18
N ILE A 19 -6.55 20.89 2.70
CA ILE A 19 -7.21 21.59 1.59
C ILE A 19 -7.14 20.75 0.30
N ALA A 20 -5.98 20.16 0.00
CA ALA A 20 -5.83 19.31 -1.17
C ALA A 20 -6.78 18.10 -1.14
N THR A 21 -6.93 17.43 0.01
CA THR A 21 -7.84 16.30 0.18
C THR A 21 -9.31 16.70 0.05
N ILE A 22 -9.71 17.86 0.59
CA ILE A 22 -11.07 18.40 0.40
C ILE A 22 -11.34 18.68 -1.08
N LEU A 23 -10.40 19.28 -1.80
CA LEU A 23 -10.55 19.53 -3.24
C LEU A 23 -10.73 18.22 -4.01
N VAL A 24 -9.93 17.20 -3.71
CA VAL A 24 -10.07 15.87 -4.33
C VAL A 24 -11.41 15.24 -3.99
N ALA A 25 -11.89 15.35 -2.75
CA ALA A 25 -13.20 14.84 -2.35
C ALA A 25 -14.35 15.53 -3.10
N CYS A 26 -14.30 16.86 -3.22
CA CYS A 26 -15.27 17.63 -4.02
C CYS A 26 -15.24 17.22 -5.49
N LEU A 27 -14.05 17.06 -6.09
CA LEU A 27 -13.92 16.61 -7.47
C LEU A 27 -14.45 15.18 -7.65
N SER A 28 -14.13 14.27 -6.72
CA SER A 28 -14.62 12.90 -6.75
C SER A 28 -16.15 12.84 -6.78
N PHE A 29 -16.84 13.69 -6.02
CA PHE A 29 -18.30 13.78 -6.06
C PHE A 29 -18.86 14.13 -7.46
N PHE A 30 -18.14 14.90 -8.27
CA PHE A 30 -18.56 15.24 -9.64
C PHE A 30 -18.11 14.23 -10.70
N PHE A 31 -16.98 13.55 -10.49
CA PHE A 31 -16.38 12.66 -11.49
C PHE A 31 -16.69 11.18 -11.28
N MET A 32 -16.95 10.74 -10.05
CA MET A 32 -17.22 9.35 -9.73
C MET A 32 -18.67 9.00 -10.09
N HIS A 33 -18.83 8.21 -11.14
CA HIS A 33 -20.13 7.69 -11.58
C HIS A 33 -20.25 6.23 -11.11
N ASP A 34 -21.31 5.90 -10.37
CA ASP A 34 -21.48 4.58 -9.74
C ASP A 34 -21.65 3.43 -10.73
N TYR A 35 -22.12 3.71 -11.94
CA TYR A 35 -22.37 2.71 -12.97
C TYR A 35 -21.87 3.17 -14.33
N PRO A 36 -21.38 2.25 -15.18
CA PRO A 36 -20.97 2.58 -16.55
C PRO A 36 -22.13 3.11 -17.40
N GLU A 37 -23.37 2.87 -16.99
CA GLU A 37 -24.58 3.44 -17.60
C GLU A 37 -24.73 4.95 -17.35
N THR A 38 -24.29 5.45 -16.19
CA THR A 38 -24.35 6.89 -15.85
C THR A 38 -23.07 7.63 -16.23
N ALA A 39 -21.99 6.90 -16.55
CA ALA A 39 -20.70 7.46 -16.94
C ALA A 39 -20.77 8.24 -18.26
N LYS A 40 -20.67 9.58 -18.15
CA LYS A 40 -20.66 10.51 -19.29
C LYS A 40 -19.33 10.51 -20.08
N PHE A 41 -18.29 9.85 -19.57
CA PHE A 41 -16.98 9.80 -20.23
C PHE A 41 -16.86 8.68 -21.27
N LEU A 42 -17.76 7.68 -21.25
CA LEU A 42 -17.72 6.53 -22.16
C LEU A 42 -18.50 6.83 -23.44
N THR A 43 -17.90 6.53 -24.59
CA THR A 43 -18.61 6.49 -25.86
C THR A 43 -19.59 5.31 -25.89
N GLU A 44 -20.68 5.39 -26.67
CA GLU A 44 -21.65 4.29 -26.83
C GLU A 44 -21.01 2.90 -27.06
N PRO A 45 -20.05 2.72 -27.99
CA PRO A 45 -19.43 1.41 -28.20
C PRO A 45 -18.61 0.93 -26.99
N GLU A 46 -17.90 1.82 -26.30
CA GLU A 46 -17.13 1.48 -25.10
C GLU A 46 -18.05 1.12 -23.93
N ARG A 47 -19.16 1.84 -23.77
CA ARG A 47 -20.16 1.57 -22.74
C ARG A 47 -20.75 0.18 -22.91
N VAL A 48 -21.15 -0.19 -24.14
CA VAL A 48 -21.68 -1.53 -24.44
C VAL A 48 -20.63 -2.61 -24.16
N HIS A 49 -19.36 -2.37 -24.51
CA HIS A 49 -18.28 -3.30 -24.21
C HIS A 49 -18.10 -3.51 -22.70
N VAL A 50 -18.04 -2.43 -21.91
CA VAL A 50 -17.88 -2.47 -20.45
C VAL A 50 -19.07 -3.16 -19.78
N ILE A 51 -20.30 -2.87 -20.20
CA ILE A 51 -21.52 -3.53 -19.69
C ILE A 51 -21.50 -5.03 -20.01
N ASN A 52 -21.07 -5.42 -21.21
CA ASN A 52 -20.99 -6.82 -21.59
C ASN A 52 -19.91 -7.56 -20.79
N MET A 53 -18.75 -6.95 -20.57
CA MET A 53 -17.69 -7.47 -19.70
C MET A 53 -18.21 -7.65 -18.26
N LEU A 54 -18.86 -6.63 -17.70
CA LEU A 54 -19.49 -6.69 -16.38
C LEU A 54 -20.53 -7.80 -16.28
N LYS A 55 -21.37 -7.99 -17.30
CA LYS A 55 -22.36 -9.08 -17.34
C LYS A 55 -21.71 -10.45 -17.39
N GLN A 56 -20.59 -10.59 -18.10
CA GLN A 56 -19.83 -11.85 -18.14
C GLN A 56 -19.22 -12.17 -16.77
N ASP A 57 -18.64 -11.17 -16.09
CA ASP A 57 -18.09 -11.31 -14.74
C ASP A 57 -19.16 -11.48 -13.65
N ALA A 58 -20.35 -10.93 -13.86
CA ALA A 58 -21.45 -10.95 -12.88
C ALA A 58 -22.33 -12.20 -12.93
N ASN A 59 -22.13 -13.13 -13.88
CA ASN A 59 -23.01 -14.30 -14.05
C ASN A 59 -23.10 -15.22 -12.80
N ASP A 60 -22.22 -15.07 -11.81
CA ASP A 60 -22.24 -15.84 -10.55
C ASP A 60 -22.36 -14.95 -9.28
N LEU A 61 -22.52 -13.63 -9.42
CA LEU A 61 -22.53 -12.71 -8.29
C LEU A 61 -23.95 -12.20 -8.01
N ALA A 62 -24.44 -12.46 -6.80
CA ALA A 62 -25.78 -12.06 -6.40
C ALA A 62 -25.94 -10.52 -6.41
N THR A 63 -26.89 -10.03 -7.20
CA THR A 63 -27.25 -8.60 -7.33
C THR A 63 -27.90 -8.04 -6.05
N HIS A 64 -28.24 -8.90 -5.09
CA HIS A 64 -28.93 -8.53 -3.85
C HIS A 64 -28.06 -8.81 -2.62
N TYR A 65 -27.98 -7.82 -1.73
CA TYR A 65 -27.31 -7.96 -0.45
C TYR A 65 -28.08 -8.93 0.46
N HIS A 66 -27.44 -10.05 0.79
CA HIS A 66 -27.93 -11.00 1.79
C HIS A 66 -26.83 -11.30 2.80
N ILE A 67 -27.16 -11.21 4.08
CA ILE A 67 -26.22 -11.50 5.19
C ILE A 67 -25.65 -12.93 5.13
N ARG A 68 -26.36 -13.85 4.46
CA ARG A 68 -25.89 -15.22 4.20
C ARG A 68 -24.58 -15.25 3.39
N PHE A 69 -24.40 -14.32 2.44
CA PHE A 69 -23.15 -14.23 1.67
C PHE A 69 -21.98 -13.74 2.53
N VAL A 70 -22.25 -12.85 3.50
CA VAL A 70 -21.23 -12.39 4.45
C VAL A 70 -20.76 -13.56 5.32
N LEU A 71 -21.71 -14.34 5.86
CA LEU A 71 -21.38 -15.52 6.66
C LEU A 71 -20.66 -16.60 5.84
N GLN A 72 -21.02 -16.77 4.56
CA GLN A 72 -20.33 -17.68 3.65
C GLN A 72 -18.89 -17.23 3.37
N ALA A 73 -18.68 -15.93 3.14
CA ALA A 73 -17.34 -15.37 2.94
C ALA A 73 -16.45 -15.49 4.19
N MET A 74 -17.03 -15.37 5.39
CA MET A 74 -16.35 -15.61 6.67
C MET A 74 -16.00 -17.09 6.89
N GLY A 75 -16.69 -18.02 6.25
CA GLY A 75 -16.39 -19.46 6.31
C GLY A 75 -15.47 -19.96 5.20
N ASP A 76 -15.18 -19.16 4.18
CA ASP A 76 -14.36 -19.57 3.05
C ASP A 76 -12.87 -19.63 3.44
N TYR A 77 -12.25 -20.80 3.26
CA TYR A 77 -10.84 -21.02 3.53
C TYR A 77 -9.93 -20.10 2.68
N LYS A 78 -10.39 -19.70 1.49
CA LYS A 78 -9.65 -18.77 0.61
C LYS A 78 -9.46 -17.41 1.28
N THR A 79 -10.46 -16.94 2.01
CA THR A 79 -10.39 -15.68 2.78
C THR A 79 -9.28 -15.76 3.82
N TYR A 80 -9.19 -16.85 4.58
CA TYR A 80 -8.15 -17.02 5.61
C TYR A 80 -6.74 -17.18 5.01
N ILE A 81 -6.61 -17.88 3.88
CA ILE A 81 -5.33 -17.95 3.15
C ILE A 81 -4.91 -16.54 2.72
N GLN A 82 -5.84 -15.73 2.19
CA GLN A 82 -5.55 -14.36 1.80
C GLN A 82 -5.15 -13.50 3.00
N VAL A 83 -5.80 -13.65 4.15
CA VAL A 83 -5.43 -12.96 5.40
C VAL A 83 -4.01 -13.33 5.84
N LEU A 84 -3.64 -14.62 5.77
CA LEU A 84 -2.29 -15.07 6.12
C LEU A 84 -1.22 -14.46 5.21
N ILE A 85 -1.46 -14.47 3.89
CA ILE A 85 -0.58 -13.83 2.89
C ILE A 85 -0.45 -12.34 3.21
N TYR A 86 -1.57 -11.68 3.50
CA TYR A 86 -1.60 -10.25 3.78
C TYR A 86 -0.85 -9.88 5.07
N MET A 87 -0.97 -10.69 6.13
CA MET A 87 -0.16 -10.53 7.35
C MET A 87 1.34 -10.68 7.05
N GLY A 88 1.71 -11.68 6.24
CA GLY A 88 3.09 -11.91 5.81
C GLY A 88 3.72 -10.73 5.06
N LEU A 89 2.89 -9.92 4.41
CA LEU A 89 3.31 -8.71 3.70
C LEU A 89 3.29 -7.47 4.61
N LEU A 90 2.22 -7.24 5.36
CA LEU A 90 2.05 -6.01 6.14
C LEU A 90 3.02 -5.90 7.32
N VAL A 91 3.24 -7.00 8.04
CA VAL A 91 4.14 -7.01 9.21
C VAL A 91 5.54 -6.50 8.87
N PRO A 92 6.23 -7.04 7.85
CA PRO A 92 7.58 -6.55 7.50
C PRO A 92 7.56 -5.12 6.93
N VAL A 93 6.54 -4.75 6.14
CA VAL A 93 6.41 -3.38 5.61
C VAL A 93 6.33 -2.35 6.73
N TYR A 94 5.45 -2.58 7.72
CA TYR A 94 5.33 -1.69 8.87
C TYR A 94 6.57 -1.72 9.77
N ALA A 95 7.17 -2.89 9.99
CA ALA A 95 8.42 -2.98 10.74
C ALA A 95 9.52 -2.13 10.11
N ILE A 96 9.72 -2.24 8.78
CA ILE A 96 10.71 -1.42 8.06
C ILE A 96 10.34 0.06 8.20
N ALA A 97 9.10 0.45 7.94
CA ALA A 97 8.70 1.87 8.00
C ALA A 97 8.90 2.48 9.40
N LEU A 98 8.58 1.74 10.46
CA LEU A 98 8.70 2.21 11.85
C LEU A 98 10.16 2.22 12.34
N PHE A 99 10.99 1.26 11.94
CA PHE A 99 12.38 1.18 12.40
C PHE A 99 13.37 1.94 11.51
N THR A 100 13.04 2.25 10.26
CA THR A 100 13.89 3.06 9.35
C THR A 100 14.35 4.39 9.96
N PRO A 101 13.49 5.25 10.53
CA PRO A 101 13.95 6.51 11.12
C PRO A 101 14.87 6.28 12.33
N THR A 102 14.61 5.26 13.13
CA THR A 102 15.46 4.90 14.28
C THR A 102 16.84 4.42 13.82
N ILE A 103 16.91 3.55 12.80
CA ILE A 103 18.17 3.04 12.23
C ILE A 103 19.04 4.20 11.75
N ILE A 104 18.47 5.17 11.05
CA ILE A 104 19.26 6.24 10.47
C ILE A 104 19.70 7.27 11.53
N ASN A 105 18.91 7.43 12.59
CA ASN A 105 19.32 8.22 13.76
C ASN A 105 20.49 7.54 14.51
N GLU A 106 20.46 6.21 14.69
CA GLU A 106 21.57 5.42 15.25
C GLU A 106 22.85 5.51 14.40
N LEU A 107 22.74 5.74 13.09
CA LEU A 107 23.86 5.95 12.17
C LEU A 107 24.47 7.37 12.23
N GLY A 108 23.99 8.24 13.14
CA GLY A 108 24.53 9.58 13.40
C GLY A 108 24.02 10.68 12.46
N TYR A 109 22.98 10.42 11.67
CA TYR A 109 22.35 11.42 10.79
C TYR A 109 21.16 12.09 11.50
N SER A 110 21.04 13.41 11.33
CA SER A 110 19.85 14.16 11.77
C SER A 110 18.57 13.57 11.17
N ALA A 111 17.48 13.54 11.94
CA ALA A 111 16.18 12.98 11.54
C ALA A 111 15.66 13.52 10.18
N THR A 112 16.03 14.75 9.82
CA THR A 112 15.68 15.35 8.51
C THR A 112 16.49 14.75 7.36
N SER A 113 17.80 14.56 7.54
CA SER A 113 18.66 13.89 6.54
C SER A 113 18.30 12.41 6.40
N ALA A 114 17.87 11.79 7.50
CA ALA A 114 17.40 10.41 7.52
C ALA A 114 16.17 10.20 6.63
N GLN A 115 15.17 11.07 6.76
CA GLN A 115 13.98 11.02 5.93
C GLN A 115 14.30 11.28 4.45
N LEU A 116 15.30 12.11 4.16
CA LEU A 116 15.71 12.35 2.77
C LEU A 116 16.33 11.10 2.13
N LEU A 117 17.14 10.35 2.89
CA LEU A 117 17.83 9.15 2.41
C LEU A 117 16.89 7.93 2.28
N SER A 118 15.71 7.96 2.92
CA SER A 118 14.70 6.92 2.75
C SER A 118 13.85 7.11 1.48
N ILE A 119 13.86 8.28 0.84
CA ILE A 119 13.06 8.54 -0.36
C ILE A 119 13.45 7.62 -1.54
N PRO A 120 14.73 7.46 -1.92
CA PRO A 120 15.11 6.61 -3.07
C PRO A 120 14.61 5.16 -3.00
N PRO A 121 14.73 4.42 -1.87
CA PRO A 121 14.21 3.06 -1.80
C PRO A 121 12.66 3.00 -1.89
N PHE A 122 11.93 4.00 -1.37
CA PHE A 122 10.48 4.05 -1.57
C PHE A 122 10.10 4.29 -3.04
N VAL A 123 10.82 5.16 -3.75
CA VAL A 123 10.62 5.40 -5.19
C VAL A 123 10.92 4.13 -6.00
N ALA A 124 12.02 3.45 -5.70
CA ALA A 124 12.35 2.17 -6.34
C ALA A 124 11.28 1.11 -6.07
N GLY A 125 10.75 1.05 -4.84
CA GLY A 125 9.63 0.19 -4.47
C GLY A 125 8.38 0.49 -5.29
N CYS A 126 8.01 1.76 -5.43
CA CYS A 126 6.86 2.18 -6.25
C CYS A 126 7.00 1.72 -7.72
N ILE A 127 8.16 1.96 -8.33
CA ILE A 127 8.44 1.51 -9.71
C ILE A 127 8.34 -0.01 -9.82
N ALA A 128 8.93 -0.74 -8.88
CA ALA A 128 8.87 -2.21 -8.86
C ALA A 128 7.42 -2.71 -8.73
N THR A 129 6.60 -2.11 -7.87
CA THR A 129 5.18 -2.47 -7.72
C THR A 129 4.42 -2.28 -9.03
N VAL A 130 4.64 -1.17 -9.74
CA VAL A 130 3.98 -0.91 -11.03
C VAL A 130 4.42 -1.92 -12.09
N LEU A 131 5.72 -2.20 -12.19
CA LEU A 131 6.25 -3.17 -13.16
C LEU A 131 5.73 -4.59 -12.91
N VAL A 132 5.70 -5.03 -11.65
CA VAL A 132 5.15 -6.33 -11.26
C VAL A 132 3.65 -6.38 -11.53
N GLY A 133 2.91 -5.29 -11.30
CA GLY A 133 1.49 -5.19 -11.63
C GLY A 133 1.24 -5.39 -13.13
N ILE A 134 1.95 -4.64 -13.98
CA ILE A 134 1.85 -4.76 -15.45
C ILE A 134 2.19 -6.18 -15.90
N TYR A 135 3.24 -6.78 -15.34
CA TYR A 135 3.65 -8.12 -15.71
C TYR A 135 2.66 -9.20 -15.23
N SER A 136 2.10 -9.03 -14.04
CA SER A 136 1.05 -9.88 -13.47
C SER A 136 -0.22 -9.87 -14.33
N ASP A 137 -0.65 -8.68 -14.78
CA ASP A 137 -1.83 -8.54 -15.65
C ASP A 137 -1.59 -9.13 -17.03
N LYS A 138 -0.37 -9.02 -17.59
CA LYS A 138 -0.02 -9.67 -18.87
C LYS A 138 -0.04 -11.20 -18.80
N CYS A 139 0.37 -11.77 -17.67
CA CYS A 139 0.41 -13.22 -17.48
C CYS A 139 -0.94 -13.81 -17.04
N ASN A 140 -1.96 -13.00 -16.72
CA ASN A 140 -3.25 -13.43 -16.16
C ASN A 140 -3.15 -14.35 -14.93
N LEU A 141 -1.99 -14.34 -14.25
CA LEU A 141 -1.64 -15.24 -13.16
C LEU A 141 -1.32 -14.44 -11.90
N ARG A 142 -2.34 -13.88 -11.25
CA ARG A 142 -2.16 -13.01 -10.08
C ARG A 142 -1.58 -13.73 -8.86
N GLY A 143 -1.92 -15.01 -8.66
CA GLY A 143 -1.53 -15.80 -7.48
C GLY A 143 -0.02 -15.97 -7.31
N PRO A 144 0.72 -16.47 -8.32
CA PRO A 144 2.16 -16.69 -8.23
C PRO A 144 2.97 -15.42 -7.94
N PHE A 145 2.60 -14.26 -8.50
CA PHE A 145 3.29 -12.99 -8.22
C PHE A 145 3.10 -12.53 -6.78
N ILE A 146 1.89 -12.69 -6.24
CA ILE A 146 1.59 -12.34 -4.84
C ILE A 146 2.36 -13.28 -3.91
N ILE A 147 2.33 -14.58 -4.15
CA ILE A 147 3.03 -15.57 -3.32
C ILE A 147 4.55 -15.36 -3.39
N GLY A 148 5.10 -15.17 -4.59
CA GLY A 148 6.52 -14.88 -4.80
C GLY A 148 6.97 -13.59 -4.10
N GLY A 149 6.19 -12.51 -4.25
CA GLY A 149 6.47 -11.24 -3.57
C GLY A 149 6.43 -11.35 -2.05
N THR A 150 5.44 -12.08 -1.52
CA THR A 150 5.31 -12.32 -0.07
C THR A 150 6.48 -13.14 0.46
N PHE A 151 6.93 -14.15 -0.29
CA PHE A 151 8.07 -14.98 0.09
C PHE A 151 9.38 -14.19 0.10
N VAL A 152 9.62 -13.35 -0.91
CA VAL A 152 10.79 -12.45 -0.96
C VAL A 152 10.77 -11.46 0.21
N SER A 153 9.61 -10.89 0.52
CA SER A 153 9.44 -9.98 1.67
C SER A 153 9.75 -10.68 2.99
N MET A 154 9.25 -11.89 3.19
CA MET A 154 9.55 -12.69 4.38
C MET A 154 11.05 -12.99 4.50
N LEU A 155 11.72 -13.42 3.42
CA LEU A 155 13.14 -13.72 3.44
C LEU A 155 14.01 -12.49 3.74
N LEU A 156 13.68 -11.34 3.14
CA LEU A 156 14.38 -10.08 3.42
C LEU A 156 14.25 -9.71 4.90
N SER A 157 13.04 -9.78 5.45
CA SER A 157 12.82 -9.46 6.88
C SER A 157 13.53 -10.44 7.82
N ALA A 158 13.54 -11.73 7.49
CA ALA A 158 14.23 -12.77 8.25
C ALA A 158 15.76 -12.64 8.16
N TYR A 159 16.31 -12.06 7.09
CA TYR A 159 17.75 -11.82 6.95
C TYR A 159 18.22 -10.54 7.67
N ILE A 160 17.37 -9.50 7.68
CA ILE A 160 17.67 -8.21 8.32
C ILE A 160 17.61 -8.31 9.86
N GLN A 161 16.68 -9.09 10.43
CA GLN A 161 16.54 -9.20 11.89
C GLN A 161 17.79 -9.78 12.63
N PRO A 162 18.41 -10.88 12.19
CA PRO A 162 19.59 -11.45 12.85
C PRO A 162 20.85 -10.59 12.67
N SER A 163 21.00 -9.92 11.52
CA SER A 163 22.11 -8.98 11.32
C SER A 163 22.00 -7.76 12.26
N ARG A 164 20.78 -7.29 12.57
CA ARG A 164 20.56 -6.27 13.63
C ARG A 164 20.92 -6.76 15.03
N LEU A 165 20.56 -8.00 15.39
CA LEU A 165 20.90 -8.58 16.70
C LEU A 165 22.42 -8.71 16.90
N ILE A 166 23.16 -9.05 15.84
CA ILE A 166 24.62 -9.17 15.87
C ILE A 166 25.28 -7.80 16.02
N LEU A 167 24.87 -6.80 15.24
CA LEU A 167 25.44 -5.45 15.30
C LEU A 167 25.14 -4.72 16.61
N LEU A 168 23.90 -4.82 17.13
CA LEU A 168 23.54 -4.25 18.43
C LEU A 168 24.23 -4.97 19.59
N GLY A 169 24.47 -6.29 19.45
CA GLY A 169 25.28 -7.05 20.40
C GLY A 169 26.73 -6.56 20.46
N GLN A 170 27.34 -6.24 19.31
CA GLN A 170 28.70 -5.71 19.26
C GLN A 170 28.80 -4.27 19.78
N ALA A 171 27.82 -3.42 19.47
CA ALA A 171 27.78 -2.04 19.99
C ALA A 171 27.68 -2.00 21.53
N ARG A 172 26.81 -2.82 22.13
CA ARG A 172 26.70 -2.92 23.60
C ARG A 172 27.96 -3.48 24.27
N MET A 173 28.71 -4.34 23.58
CA MET A 173 29.97 -4.87 24.11
C MET A 173 31.08 -3.82 24.09
N GLN A 174 31.08 -2.90 23.12
CA GLN A 174 32.03 -1.80 23.05
C GLN A 174 31.76 -0.70 24.09
N GLU A 175 30.50 -0.44 24.46
CA GLU A 175 30.16 0.50 25.55
C GLU A 175 30.43 -0.07 26.95
N ALA A 176 30.55 -1.40 27.08
CA ALA A 176 30.80 -2.09 28.34
C ALA A 176 32.29 -2.32 28.67
N THR A 177 33.20 -1.84 27.83
CA THR A 177 34.67 -1.96 28.01
C THR A 177 35.30 -0.58 28.16
#